data_AF-A0A7V8AI58-F1
#
_entry.id   AF-A0A7V8AI58-F1
#
_cell.length_a   1.000
_cell.length_b   1.000
_cell.length_c   1.000
_cell.angle_alpha   90.00
_cell.angle_beta   90.00
_cell.angle_gamma   90.00
#
_symmetry.space_group_name_H-M   'P 1'
#
loop_
_entity.id
_entity.type
_entity.pdbx_description
1 polymer ?
#
loop_
_entity_poly.entity_id
_entity_poly.type
_entity_poly.pdbx_seq_one_letter_code
_entity_poly.pdbx_strand_id
1 'polypeptide(L)'
;MAKLLPNGVDPANLVDSTSGHAYEGKGETTRNETINLRLAAVIIQVPPNGTLAIAGRQGIHVNYELREIHVSGVVRSQDIASDNSVRWDKIAEARIAYDGRG
;
A
#
# COMPACT_ATOMS: atom_id res chain seq x y z
N MET A 1 31.46 -35.24 -51.27
CA MET A 1 31.84 -34.15 -50.35
C MET A 1 30.83 -33.03 -50.51
N ALA A 2 30.31 -32.51 -49.41
CA ALA A 2 29.11 -31.68 -49.32
C ALA A 2 29.17 -30.36 -50.11
N LYS A 3 28.03 -29.97 -50.69
CA LYS A 3 27.71 -28.55 -50.91
C LYS A 3 26.26 -28.31 -50.50
N LEU A 4 26.13 -27.98 -49.21
CA LEU A 4 24.94 -27.47 -48.55
C LEU A 4 24.71 -26.03 -49.02
N LEU A 5 23.63 -25.75 -49.76
CA LEU A 5 22.89 -24.48 -49.72
C LEU A 5 21.48 -24.70 -50.31
N PRO A 6 20.39 -24.60 -49.53
CA PRO A 6 19.09 -24.30 -50.09
C PRO A 6 19.03 -22.78 -50.37
N ASN A 7 18.94 -22.46 -51.66
CA ASN A 7 18.50 -21.15 -52.14
C ASN A 7 17.02 -20.97 -51.79
N GLY A 8 16.68 -19.77 -51.31
CA GLY A 8 15.29 -19.34 -51.19
C GLY A 8 14.92 -18.96 -49.77
N VAL A 9 15.46 -17.83 -49.30
CA VAL A 9 14.76 -17.08 -48.25
C VAL A 9 13.55 -16.43 -48.91
N ASP A 10 12.36 -16.97 -48.66
CA ASP A 10 11.10 -16.34 -49.08
C ASP A 10 10.93 -15.02 -48.32
N PRO A 11 10.87 -13.86 -49.01
CA PRO A 11 10.66 -12.57 -48.35
C PRO A 11 9.28 -12.46 -47.68
N ALA A 12 8.35 -13.36 -48.01
CA ALA A 12 7.08 -13.52 -47.32
C ALA A 12 7.24 -13.93 -45.85
N ASN A 13 8.23 -14.80 -45.55
CA ASN A 13 8.54 -15.22 -44.17
C ASN A 13 9.42 -14.21 -43.43
N LEU A 14 10.00 -13.23 -44.13
CA LEU A 14 10.76 -12.14 -43.52
C LEU A 14 9.85 -11.01 -43.02
N VAL A 15 8.61 -10.94 -43.54
CA VAL A 15 7.58 -9.96 -43.12
C VAL A 15 6.84 -10.38 -41.84
N ASP A 16 7.00 -11.63 -41.38
CA ASP A 16 6.62 -12.05 -40.02
C ASP A 16 7.57 -11.50 -38.94
N SER A 17 8.68 -10.84 -39.32
CA SER A 17 9.42 -9.93 -38.43
C SER A 17 8.80 -8.52 -38.42
N THR A 18 7.50 -8.40 -38.65
CA THR A 18 6.74 -7.22 -38.24
C THR A 18 6.80 -7.14 -36.72
N SER A 19 7.60 -6.19 -36.29
CA SER A 19 7.85 -5.70 -34.95
C SER A 19 6.55 -5.35 -34.21
N GLY A 20 5.81 -6.38 -33.80
CA GLY A 20 4.70 -6.30 -32.86
C GLY A 20 5.18 -6.46 -31.43
N HIS A 21 6.23 -5.74 -31.02
CA HIS A 21 6.53 -5.62 -29.59
C HIS A 21 5.57 -4.60 -28.96
N ALA A 22 4.31 -5.00 -28.85
CA ALA A 22 3.35 -4.31 -27.99
C ALA A 22 3.74 -4.63 -26.54
N TYR A 23 4.66 -3.83 -25.98
CA TYR A 23 4.91 -3.80 -24.54
C TYR A 23 3.72 -3.12 -23.86
N GLU A 24 2.59 -3.81 -23.73
CA GLU A 24 1.56 -3.44 -22.76
C GLU A 24 2.05 -3.83 -21.37
N GLY A 25 2.94 -3.02 -20.81
CA GLY A 25 3.30 -3.07 -19.40
C GLY A 25 2.15 -2.55 -18.55
N LYS A 26 1.02 -3.28 -18.50
CA LYS A 26 -0.02 -3.05 -17.49
C LYS A 26 0.43 -3.70 -16.18
N GLY A 27 1.44 -3.10 -15.56
CA GLY A 27 1.88 -3.42 -14.20
C GLY A 27 0.89 -2.84 -13.19
N GLU A 28 -0.35 -3.32 -13.17
CA GLU A 28 -1.28 -2.96 -12.11
C GLU A 28 -0.99 -3.86 -10.90
N THR A 29 -0.06 -3.42 -10.05
CA THR A 29 0.24 -4.11 -8.79
C THR A 29 -0.77 -3.71 -7.72
N THR A 30 -1.90 -4.42 -7.65
CA THR A 30 -2.86 -4.24 -6.57
C THR A 30 -2.38 -5.02 -5.35
N ARG A 31 -1.56 -4.39 -4.50
CA ARG A 31 -1.09 -4.98 -3.25
C ARG A 31 -2.14 -4.80 -2.15
N ASN A 32 -3.02 -5.78 -2.00
CA ASN A 32 -4.00 -5.81 -0.91
C ASN A 32 -3.36 -6.34 0.37
N GLU A 33 -2.92 -5.45 1.25
CA GLU A 33 -2.43 -5.82 2.58
C GLU A 33 -3.50 -5.59 3.64
N THR A 34 -3.85 -6.64 4.37
CA THR A 34 -4.67 -6.51 5.57
C THR A 34 -3.77 -6.29 6.77
N ILE A 35 -3.79 -5.08 7.32
CA ILE A 35 -2.96 -4.69 8.44
C ILE A 35 -3.83 -4.68 9.71
N ASN A 36 -3.62 -5.64 10.60
CA ASN A 36 -4.27 -5.69 11.91
C ASN A 36 -3.32 -5.12 12.97
N LEU A 37 -3.56 -3.88 13.39
CA LEU A 37 -2.72 -3.20 14.38
C LEU A 37 -3.57 -2.69 15.54
N ARG A 38 -3.05 -2.82 16.76
CA ARG A 38 -3.55 -2.16 17.96
C ARG A 38 -2.45 -1.22 18.47
N LEU A 39 -2.78 0.06 18.56
CA LEU A 39 -1.86 1.14 18.90
C LEU A 39 -2.49 2.02 19.97
N ALA A 40 -1.69 2.55 20.89
CA ALA A 40 -2.10 3.58 21.81
C ALA A 40 -2.15 4.95 21.11
N ALA A 41 -3.24 5.68 21.31
CA ALA A 41 -3.41 7.05 20.86
C ALA A 41 -3.80 7.93 22.04
N VAL A 42 -3.53 9.23 21.92
CA VAL A 42 -3.89 10.25 22.90
C VAL A 42 -4.84 11.25 22.26
N ILE A 43 -5.67 11.88 23.09
CA ILE A 43 -6.52 12.99 22.66
C ILE A 43 -5.66 14.25 22.63
N ILE A 44 -5.54 14.88 21.45
CA ILE A 44 -4.75 16.11 21.27
C ILE A 44 -5.62 17.37 21.32
N GLN A 45 -6.91 17.25 21.04
CA GLN A 45 -7.85 18.37 21.06
C GLN A 45 -9.29 17.88 21.25
N VAL A 46 -10.10 18.71 21.91
CA VAL A 46 -11.55 18.52 22.05
C VAL A 46 -12.24 19.79 21.53
N PRO A 47 -12.70 19.81 20.25
CA PRO A 47 -13.39 20.97 19.71
C PRO A 47 -14.79 21.16 20.33
N PRO A 48 -15.40 22.36 20.20
CA PRO A 48 -16.71 22.66 20.80
C PRO A 48 -17.86 21.75 20.34
N ASN A 49 -17.68 21.03 19.22
CA ASN A 49 -18.65 20.06 18.70
C ASN A 49 -18.67 18.73 19.48
N GLY A 50 -17.80 18.54 20.47
CA GLY A 50 -17.74 17.34 21.31
C GLY A 50 -17.05 16.13 20.68
N THR A 51 -16.41 16.32 19.52
CA THR A 51 -15.53 15.30 18.93
C THR A 51 -14.14 15.31 19.59
N LEU A 52 -13.37 14.26 19.37
CA LEU A 52 -12.06 14.05 19.97
C LEU A 52 -11.06 13.87 18.84
N ALA A 53 -10.14 14.83 18.68
CA ALA A 53 -9.01 14.65 17.79
C ALA A 53 -7.98 13.76 18.48
N ILE A 54 -7.59 12.67 17.82
CA ILE A 54 -6.65 11.69 18.35
C ILE A 54 -5.37 11.66 17.52
N ALA A 55 -4.25 11.39 18.18
CA ALA A 55 -2.98 11.08 17.54
C ALA A 55 -2.24 10.00 18.32
N GLY A 56 -1.61 9.08 17.60
CA GLY A 56 -0.79 8.01 18.18
C GLY A 56 0.46 7.79 17.34
N ARG A 57 1.57 7.48 18.00
CA ARG A 57 2.84 7.15 17.37
C ARG A 57 3.47 5.98 18.09
N GLN A 58 3.91 4.97 17.35
CA GLN A 58 4.68 3.86 17.91
C GLN A 58 5.79 3.45 16.95
N GLY A 59 7.00 3.34 17.50
CA GLY A 59 8.15 2.77 16.83
C GLY A 59 8.33 1.31 17.25
N ILE A 60 8.54 0.42 16.29
CA ILE A 60 8.84 -0.99 16.53
C ILE A 60 10.15 -1.32 15.84
N HIS A 61 11.09 -1.93 16.57
CA HIS A 61 12.32 -2.47 15.97
C HIS A 61 12.06 -3.91 15.53
N VAL A 62 12.18 -4.18 14.24
CA VAL A 62 12.07 -5.53 13.67
C VAL A 62 13.34 -5.81 12.89
N ASN A 63 14.10 -6.85 13.28
CA ASN A 63 15.35 -7.23 12.60
C ASN A 63 16.31 -6.06 12.36
N TYR A 64 16.51 -5.21 13.36
CA TYR A 64 17.37 -4.01 13.31
C TYR A 64 16.85 -2.86 12.43
N GLU A 65 15.64 -2.96 11.89
CA GLU A 65 14.95 -1.89 11.18
C GLU A 65 13.95 -1.19 12.11
N LEU A 66 13.98 0.14 12.17
CA LEU A 66 12.98 0.94 12.87
C LEU A 66 11.77 1.15 11.95
N ARG A 67 10.61 0.68 12.39
CA ARG A 67 9.32 0.88 11.72
C ARG A 67 8.49 1.83 12.55
N GLU A 68 8.05 2.93 11.96
CA GLU A 68 7.21 3.90 12.64
C GLU A 68 5.78 3.84 12.12
N ILE A 69 4.84 3.74 13.04
CA ILE A 69 3.41 3.86 12.76
C ILE A 69 2.94 5.19 13.33
N HIS A 70 2.25 5.97 12.51
CA HIS A 70 1.50 7.14 12.91
C HIS A 70 0.02 6.94 12.62
N VAL A 71 -0.83 7.27 13.60
CA VAL A 71 -2.27 7.34 13.43
C VAL A 71 -2.75 8.74 13.82
N SER A 72 -3.65 9.30 13.03
CA SER A 72 -4.41 10.49 13.41
C SER A 72 -5.84 10.40 12.88
N GLY A 73 -6.75 11.14 13.52
CA GLY A 73 -8.14 11.20 13.09
C GLY A 73 -9.03 11.82 14.15
N VAL A 74 -10.34 11.74 13.91
CA VAL A 74 -11.36 12.30 14.80
C VAL A 74 -12.32 11.19 15.22
N VAL A 75 -12.62 11.13 16.52
CA VAL A 75 -13.51 10.13 17.12
C VAL A 75 -14.64 10.83 17.85
N ARG A 76 -15.84 10.24 17.86
CA ARG A 76 -16.93 10.70 18.72
C ARG A 76 -16.85 9.96 20.05
N SER A 77 -17.12 10.63 21.16
CA SER A 77 -17.06 10.02 22.50
C SER A 77 -17.94 8.77 22.63
N GLN A 78 -19.07 8.72 21.92
CA GLN A 78 -19.99 7.57 21.89
C GLN A 78 -19.47 6.33 21.12
N ASP A 79 -18.44 6.51 20.28
CA ASP A 79 -17.81 5.42 19.53
C ASP A 79 -16.67 4.75 20.34
N ILE A 80 -16.35 5.28 21.53
CA ILE A 80 -15.37 4.70 22.46
C ILE A 80 -16.06 3.59 23.27
N ALA A 81 -15.55 2.38 23.18
CA ALA A 81 -16.03 1.25 23.95
C ALA A 81 -15.63 1.36 25.43
N SER A 82 -16.30 0.60 26.30
CA SER A 82 -16.04 0.60 27.75
C SER A 82 -14.62 0.18 28.14
N ASP A 83 -13.89 -0.46 27.24
CA ASP A 83 -12.47 -0.83 27.39
C ASP A 83 -11.50 0.24 26.86
N ASN A 84 -11.99 1.45 26.57
CA ASN A 84 -11.25 2.56 25.95
C ASN A 84 -10.67 2.21 24.56
N SER A 85 -11.32 1.32 23.81
CA SER A 85 -10.97 1.01 22.43
C SER A 85 -11.88 1.69 21.43
N VAL A 86 -11.34 1.96 20.24
CA VAL A 86 -12.08 2.52 19.10
C VAL A 86 -11.73 1.69 17.87
N ARG A 87 -12.75 1.22 17.16
CA ARG A 87 -12.56 0.49 15.91
C ARG A 87 -12.16 1.44 14.79
N TRP A 88 -11.35 0.95 13.84
CA TRP A 88 -10.86 1.76 12.71
C TRP A 88 -12.00 2.38 11.88
N ASP A 89 -13.12 1.67 11.69
CA ASP A 89 -14.29 2.15 10.94
C ASP A 89 -15.07 3.26 11.64
N LYS A 90 -14.72 3.57 12.90
CA LYS A 90 -15.32 4.63 13.70
C LYS A 90 -14.43 5.87 13.82
N ILE A 91 -13.27 5.89 13.16
CA ILE A 91 -12.36 7.02 13.14
C ILE A 91 -12.63 7.81 11.85
N ALA A 92 -13.17 9.02 12.00
CA ALA A 92 -13.34 9.95 10.89
C ALA A 92 -11.99 10.54 10.46
N GLU A 93 -11.82 10.71 9.15
CA GLU A 93 -10.58 11.23 8.54
C GLU A 93 -9.32 10.49 9.03
N ALA A 94 -9.45 9.18 9.28
CA ALA A 94 -8.35 8.35 9.75
C ALA A 94 -7.18 8.38 8.77
N ARG A 95 -6.02 8.84 9.24
CA ARG A 95 -4.75 8.78 8.51
C ARG A 95 -3.84 7.82 9.25
N ILE A 96 -3.45 6.76 8.56
CA ILE A 96 -2.51 5.77 9.08
C ILE A 96 -1.31 5.79 8.15
N ALA A 97 -0.17 6.23 8.66
CA ALA A 97 1.09 6.17 7.95
C ALA A 97 1.96 5.08 8.58
N TYR A 98 2.48 4.21 7.73
CA TYR A 98 3.45 3.20 8.09
C TYR A 98 4.72 3.50 7.29
N ASP A 99 5.75 4.00 7.96
CA ASP A 99 7.05 4.29 7.35
C ASP A 99 8.04 3.20 7.78
N GLY A 100 8.49 2.44 6.79
CA GLY A 100 9.54 1.43 6.91
C GLY A 100 10.63 1.77 5.90
N ARG A 101 11.80 2.16 6.41
CA ARG A 101 12.98 2.41 5.57
C ARG A 101 13.66 1.07 5.31
N GLY A 102 13.19 0.37 4.29
CA GLY A 102 13.87 -0.80 3.70
C GLY A 102 14.88 -0.38 2.64
#